data_AF-A0A840RAM6-F1
#
_entry.id   AF-A0A840RAM6-F1
#
_cell.length_a   1.000
_cell.length_b   1.000
_cell.length_c   1.000
_cell.angle_alpha   90.00
_cell.angle_beta   90.00
_cell.angle_gamma   90.00
#
_symmetry.space_group_name_H-M   'P 1'
#
loop_
_entity.id
_entity.type
_entity.pdbx_description
1 polymer ?
#
loop_
_entity_poly.entity_id
_entity_poly.type
_entity_poly.pdbx_seq_one_letter_code
_entity_poly.pdbx_strand_id
1 'polypeptide(L)'
;MTVIAPISTSLLPVQTTLAPTNTQAATLSLASQPSVMVNLGTSQAGVDSQTYSAQGTLYPGLSSQLVWKNAVQDPVSILMGKHFMGNTLADRFKGLGAALLDGFSSGSGNYSQSVKVQNTDGISSGNGLRAGVSLQIKTNSGTLVTLSIDSQADGMDIQVSSDSKLSDEERAAIAGLADGFQNALDGLSQQPPRLDLAGLAGYDTHQLKSVDLQLDSHQGITLGVSARVHLDRQTSSVNVSMPQGKMALSVNNGNIMGIQGSAGQRAAAVANMLKQLDDAASRGHGDPALVNLFKDAFTTLNGKAGATNLNLPLDDREHAMLTGLSDFTASITDTPVSSNPLHLDEVDKFEWTASQSTTLKGNTMLDHTLSQTQKTHLTAAWHRPLVAGTQLRLTTDPDSQNYYFDQVDDSAQSQADLAMQNGQMVSARVAQSADQSLHETKVVKNKVMADQTTPTHNARTLDLLGLLQQTPRTMSADEGDADQNLRKVHGLVLLSANPRDLG
;
A
#
# COMPACT_ATOMS: atom_id res chain seq x y z
N MET A 1 -57.69 -6.36 19.93
CA MET A 1 -58.12 -5.52 21.07
C MET A 1 -57.20 -4.30 21.11
N THR A 2 -57.77 -3.09 20.87
CA THR A 2 -57.32 -1.74 21.30
C THR A 2 -55.88 -1.33 20.90
N VAL A 3 -55.53 -0.57 19.84
CA VAL A 3 -55.88 0.79 19.29
C VAL A 3 -55.79 1.90 20.36
N ILE A 4 -55.05 3.02 20.30
CA ILE A 4 -54.99 4.23 19.40
C ILE A 4 -53.79 5.08 19.93
N ALA A 5 -52.74 5.44 19.15
CA ALA A 5 -52.50 6.61 18.28
C ALA A 5 -51.95 7.92 18.96
N PRO A 6 -51.17 8.75 18.22
CA PRO A 6 -50.33 9.86 18.72
C PRO A 6 -50.98 11.25 18.51
N ILE A 7 -50.32 12.33 18.98
CA ILE A 7 -50.75 13.72 18.75
C ILE A 7 -49.66 14.51 18.04
N SER A 8 -50.00 15.03 16.87
CA SER A 8 -49.33 16.15 16.18
C SER A 8 -50.27 17.36 16.21
N THR A 9 -49.72 18.57 16.32
CA THR A 9 -50.42 19.81 15.91
C THR A 9 -49.43 20.83 15.38
N SER A 10 -49.57 21.14 14.10
CA SER A 10 -49.10 22.34 13.40
C SER A 10 -50.15 23.44 13.46
N LEU A 11 -49.77 24.72 13.47
CA LEU A 11 -50.49 25.81 12.77
C LEU A 11 -49.53 26.99 12.46
N LEU A 12 -49.66 27.52 11.23
CA LEU A 12 -48.96 28.66 10.60
C LEU A 12 -49.69 30.01 10.88
N PRO A 13 -49.56 31.10 10.08
CA PRO A 13 -48.64 32.23 10.26
C PRO A 13 -49.35 33.61 10.27
N VAL A 14 -48.64 34.72 10.54
CA VAL A 14 -49.04 36.07 10.07
C VAL A 14 -47.79 36.89 9.72
N GLN A 15 -47.74 37.38 8.48
CA GLN A 15 -46.85 38.44 8.01
C GLN A 15 -47.48 39.81 8.29
N THR A 16 -46.67 40.81 8.65
CA THR A 16 -46.87 42.19 8.20
C THR A 16 -45.54 42.96 8.15
N THR A 17 -45.33 43.57 7.00
CA THR A 17 -44.26 44.48 6.57
C THR A 17 -44.32 45.86 7.24
N LEU A 18 -43.17 46.55 7.36
CA LEU A 18 -42.89 47.91 6.83
C LEU A 18 -41.57 48.45 7.41
N ALA A 19 -40.70 48.95 6.53
CA ALA A 19 -39.51 49.78 6.82
C ALA A 19 -39.84 51.27 6.54
N PRO A 20 -38.89 52.23 6.51
CA PRO A 20 -37.67 52.52 7.29
C PRO A 20 -37.67 53.97 7.84
N THR A 21 -36.64 54.42 8.59
CA THR A 21 -36.04 55.78 8.43
C THR A 21 -34.75 56.00 9.25
N ASN A 22 -33.76 56.58 8.59
CA ASN A 22 -32.47 57.08 9.12
C ASN A 22 -32.64 58.31 10.03
N THR A 23 -31.76 58.48 11.04
CA THR A 23 -30.97 59.72 11.21
C THR A 23 -29.78 59.57 12.17
N GLN A 24 -28.73 60.31 11.81
CA GLN A 24 -27.36 60.43 12.33
C GLN A 24 -27.28 61.28 13.62
N ALA A 25 -26.30 61.04 14.50
CA ALA A 25 -25.21 61.98 14.85
C ALA A 25 -24.62 61.79 16.27
N ALA A 26 -23.31 62.04 16.34
CA ALA A 26 -22.33 61.76 17.38
C ALA A 26 -22.38 62.64 18.64
N THR A 27 -21.71 62.18 19.71
CA THR A 27 -20.77 63.01 20.52
C THR A 27 -19.68 62.16 21.18
N LEU A 28 -18.44 62.65 21.09
CA LEU A 28 -17.21 62.16 21.72
C LEU A 28 -17.16 62.47 23.22
N SER A 29 -16.53 61.60 24.02
CA SER A 29 -15.85 62.01 25.26
C SER A 29 -14.52 61.28 25.43
N LEU A 30 -13.48 62.06 25.72
CA LEU A 30 -12.12 61.65 26.10
C LEU A 30 -11.96 61.96 27.59
N ALA A 31 -11.51 61.01 28.41
CA ALA A 31 -10.60 61.27 29.54
C ALA A 31 -10.14 59.99 30.27
N SER A 32 -8.84 59.98 30.60
CA SER A 32 -8.17 59.36 31.76
C SER A 32 -7.65 57.90 31.67
N GLN A 33 -6.32 57.78 31.65
CA GLN A 33 -5.54 56.66 32.23
C GLN A 33 -4.79 57.23 33.47
N PRO A 34 -4.35 56.45 34.50
CA PRO A 34 -3.92 55.04 34.41
C PRO A 34 -4.36 54.14 35.60
N SER A 35 -4.26 52.82 35.42
CA SER A 35 -4.09 51.87 36.53
C SER A 35 -3.41 50.60 36.01
N VAL A 36 -2.29 50.27 36.64
CA VAL A 36 -1.55 49.01 36.46
C VAL A 36 -2.45 47.85 36.90
N MET A 37 -2.69 46.88 36.03
CA MET A 37 -3.10 45.54 36.44
C MET A 37 -2.07 44.53 35.97
N VAL A 38 -1.36 43.96 36.93
CA VAL A 38 -0.56 42.75 36.81
C VAL A 38 -1.51 41.58 37.04
N ASN A 39 -1.60 40.65 36.10
CA ASN A 39 -2.23 39.36 36.33
C ASN A 39 -1.23 38.24 36.01
N LEU A 40 -0.71 37.60 37.06
CA LEU A 40 0.00 36.33 37.00
C LEU A 40 -1.01 35.23 37.33
N GLY A 41 -1.14 34.22 36.46
CA GLY A 41 -1.86 32.99 36.78
C GLY A 41 -2.75 32.51 35.65
N THR A 42 -2.44 31.30 35.20
CA THR A 42 -3.04 30.53 34.10
C THR A 42 -4.53 30.26 34.26
N SER A 43 -5.29 30.44 33.17
CA SER A 43 -6.45 29.58 32.87
C SER A 43 -6.74 29.61 31.37
N GLN A 44 -6.51 28.46 30.75
CA GLN A 44 -7.04 28.04 29.46
C GLN A 44 -8.54 28.37 29.37
N ALA A 45 -8.89 29.28 28.47
CA ALA A 45 -10.24 29.44 27.95
C ALA A 45 -10.13 29.77 26.46
N GLY A 46 -10.90 29.06 25.64
CA GLY A 46 -10.68 28.83 24.22
C GLY A 46 -10.34 30.08 23.40
N VAL A 47 -9.23 30.00 22.68
CA VAL A 47 -9.01 30.80 21.48
C VAL A 47 -9.65 30.00 20.34
N ASP A 48 -10.91 30.29 20.07
CA ASP A 48 -11.50 29.94 18.79
C ASP A 48 -10.61 30.49 17.68
N SER A 49 -10.26 29.59 16.78
CA SER A 49 -9.49 29.79 15.57
C SER A 49 -10.05 30.92 14.71
N GLN A 50 -9.52 32.13 14.84
CA GLN A 50 -9.66 33.16 13.82
C GLN A 50 -8.32 33.39 13.15
N THR A 51 -8.11 32.69 12.02
CA THR A 51 -6.95 32.82 11.13
C THR A 51 -6.94 34.16 10.39
N TYR A 52 -8.03 34.93 10.40
CA TYR A 52 -8.15 36.21 9.71
C TYR A 52 -8.79 37.27 10.63
N SER A 53 -8.30 38.51 10.53
CA SER A 53 -9.04 39.68 11.03
C SER A 53 -10.33 39.88 10.22
N ALA A 54 -11.27 40.67 10.75
CA ALA A 54 -12.47 41.10 10.02
C ALA A 54 -12.14 41.89 8.72
N GLN A 55 -10.86 42.24 8.49
CA GLN A 55 -10.34 42.84 7.26
C GLN A 55 -9.46 41.88 6.42
N GLY A 56 -9.47 40.57 6.69
CA GLY A 56 -8.80 39.56 5.85
C GLY A 56 -7.28 39.49 5.98
N THR A 57 -6.70 40.01 7.06
CA THR A 57 -5.24 39.99 7.30
C THR A 57 -4.86 38.99 8.39
N LEU A 58 -3.77 38.25 8.18
CA LEU A 58 -3.18 37.34 9.17
C LEU A 58 -2.65 38.13 10.38
N TYR A 59 -2.84 37.59 11.59
CA TYR A 59 -2.43 38.23 12.85
C TYR A 59 -0.90 38.45 12.90
N PRO A 60 -0.41 39.67 13.24
CA PRO A 60 1.01 39.99 13.30
C PRO A 60 1.63 39.37 14.56
N GLY A 61 2.16 38.16 14.42
CA GLY A 61 2.79 37.42 15.53
C GLY A 61 3.14 35.96 15.18
N LEU A 62 2.56 35.41 14.10
CA LEU A 62 2.89 34.07 13.57
C LEU A 62 3.51 34.09 12.18
N SER A 63 3.71 35.26 11.57
CA SER A 63 4.53 35.41 10.37
C SER A 63 6.02 35.38 10.75
N SER A 64 6.52 34.21 11.14
CA SER A 64 7.91 33.89 10.80
C SER A 64 7.97 34.02 9.26
N GLN A 65 8.73 35.00 8.76
CA GLN A 65 8.55 35.53 7.41
C GLN A 65 8.81 34.41 6.39
N LEU A 66 7.75 33.81 5.87
CA LEU A 66 7.85 32.84 4.78
C LEU A 66 8.34 33.58 3.55
N VAL A 67 9.49 33.18 3.03
CA VAL A 67 10.05 33.72 1.79
C VAL A 67 9.63 32.81 0.66
N TRP A 68 8.93 33.39 -0.32
CA TRP A 68 8.39 32.69 -1.47
C TRP A 68 9.19 33.01 -2.73
N LYS A 69 9.38 32.01 -3.60
CA LYS A 69 10.01 32.22 -4.92
C LYS A 69 9.16 33.10 -5.84
N ASN A 70 7.87 32.83 -5.93
CA ASN A 70 6.90 33.62 -6.70
C ASN A 70 5.73 34.06 -5.81
N ALA A 71 4.93 35.00 -6.30
CA ALA A 71 3.74 35.49 -5.59
C ALA A 71 2.74 34.34 -5.32
N VAL A 72 2.16 34.34 -4.10
CA VAL A 72 1.17 33.35 -3.67
C VAL A 72 -0.20 33.73 -4.24
N GLN A 73 -0.58 33.13 -5.36
CA GLN A 73 -1.88 33.39 -6.01
C GLN A 73 -2.59 32.11 -6.47
N ASP A 74 -1.93 30.97 -6.41
CA ASP A 74 -2.45 29.68 -6.86
C ASP A 74 -2.78 28.74 -5.68
N PRO A 75 -3.67 27.74 -5.88
CA PRO A 75 -4.06 26.79 -4.85
C PRO A 75 -2.88 26.02 -4.25
N VAL A 76 -1.87 25.66 -5.04
CA VAL A 76 -0.69 24.93 -4.56
C VAL A 76 0.10 25.80 -3.59
N SER A 77 0.40 27.06 -3.93
CA SER A 77 1.06 28.00 -3.01
C SER A 77 0.27 28.20 -1.70
N ILE A 78 -1.05 28.27 -1.76
CA ILE A 78 -1.89 28.41 -0.55
C ILE A 78 -1.79 27.17 0.34
N LEU A 79 -1.86 25.97 -0.24
CA LEU A 79 -1.70 24.71 0.49
C LEU A 79 -0.30 24.60 1.08
N MET A 80 0.74 24.95 0.32
CA MET A 80 2.12 24.97 0.80
C MET A 80 2.23 25.83 2.06
N GLY A 81 1.72 27.06 2.04
CA GLY A 81 1.83 27.97 3.19
C GLY A 81 1.05 27.48 4.42
N LYS A 82 -0.09 26.83 4.19
CA LYS A 82 -0.94 26.28 5.24
C LYS A 82 -0.34 25.04 5.90
N HIS A 83 0.29 24.17 5.11
CA HIS A 83 0.66 22.82 5.52
C HIS A 83 2.16 22.64 5.80
N PHE A 84 3.01 23.56 5.32
CA PHE A 84 4.46 23.48 5.46
C PHE A 84 4.96 23.31 6.90
N MET A 85 4.30 23.94 7.88
CA MET A 85 4.63 23.81 9.31
C MET A 85 3.99 22.58 9.99
N GLY A 86 3.46 21.63 9.19
CA GLY A 86 2.92 20.38 9.70
C GLY A 86 3.96 19.57 10.47
N ASN A 87 3.50 18.94 11.55
CA ASN A 87 4.34 18.10 12.42
C ASN A 87 4.54 16.68 11.87
N THR A 88 3.74 16.29 10.87
CA THR A 88 3.81 15.00 10.19
C THR A 88 3.95 15.19 8.68
N LEU A 89 4.40 14.16 7.95
CA LEU A 89 4.48 14.23 6.48
C LEU A 89 3.09 14.28 5.87
N ALA A 90 2.12 13.56 6.45
CA ALA A 90 0.74 13.58 6.00
C ALA A 90 0.15 14.99 6.09
N ASP A 91 0.43 15.74 7.16
CA ASP A 91 -0.01 17.12 7.28
C ASP A 91 0.66 18.03 6.25
N ARG A 92 1.97 17.82 5.99
CA ARG A 92 2.75 18.62 5.04
C ARG A 92 2.33 18.40 3.59
N PHE A 93 1.96 17.17 3.23
CA PHE A 93 1.56 16.79 1.87
C PHE A 93 0.06 16.89 1.61
N LYS A 94 -0.72 17.27 2.63
CA LYS A 94 -2.18 17.28 2.55
C LYS A 94 -2.70 18.12 1.39
N GLY A 95 -3.31 17.44 0.42
CA GLY A 95 -3.91 18.03 -0.78
C GLY A 95 -2.91 18.56 -1.81
N LEU A 96 -1.60 18.52 -1.55
CA LEU A 96 -0.59 19.05 -2.47
C LEU A 96 -0.48 18.22 -3.75
N GLY A 97 -0.56 16.89 -3.64
CA GLY A 97 -0.45 16.01 -4.81
C GLY A 97 -1.60 16.20 -5.78
N ALA A 98 -2.84 16.23 -5.28
CA ALA A 98 -4.03 16.47 -6.09
C ALA A 98 -4.00 17.87 -6.73
N ALA A 99 -3.76 18.92 -5.93
CA ALA A 99 -3.74 20.29 -6.43
C ALA A 99 -2.67 20.52 -7.51
N LEU A 100 -1.53 19.82 -7.44
CA LEU A 100 -0.46 19.94 -8.41
C LEU A 100 -0.83 19.30 -9.76
N LEU A 101 -1.46 18.13 -9.76
CA LEU A 101 -1.94 17.47 -10.98
C LEU A 101 -3.16 18.20 -11.59
N ASP A 102 -4.10 18.66 -10.76
CA ASP A 102 -5.25 19.45 -11.21
C ASP A 102 -4.81 20.78 -11.82
N GLY A 103 -3.88 21.48 -11.17
CA GLY A 103 -3.30 22.73 -11.66
C GLY A 103 -2.55 22.54 -12.98
N PHE A 104 -1.79 21.44 -13.11
CA PHE A 104 -1.09 21.12 -14.35
C PHE A 104 -2.05 20.80 -15.51
N SER A 105 -3.19 20.17 -15.22
CA SER A 105 -4.20 19.84 -16.25
C SER A 105 -4.96 21.06 -16.79
N SER A 106 -5.13 22.10 -15.97
CA SER A 106 -5.92 23.30 -16.28
C SER A 106 -5.07 24.49 -16.74
N GLY A 107 -3.74 24.42 -16.59
CA GLY A 107 -2.80 25.50 -16.85
C GLY A 107 -1.97 25.39 -18.14
N SER A 108 -1.15 26.40 -18.41
CA SER A 108 -0.40 26.60 -19.65
C SER A 108 1.02 26.00 -19.69
N GLY A 109 1.38 25.13 -18.74
CA GLY A 109 2.66 24.42 -18.76
C GLY A 109 3.29 24.23 -17.37
N ASN A 110 4.63 24.13 -17.38
CA ASN A 110 5.46 23.84 -16.22
C ASN A 110 5.19 24.80 -15.05
N TYR A 111 5.19 24.27 -13.82
CA TYR A 111 5.00 25.02 -12.58
C TYR A 111 6.17 24.76 -11.63
N SER A 112 6.59 25.80 -10.91
CA SER A 112 7.62 25.70 -9.88
C SER A 112 7.40 26.74 -8.80
N GLN A 113 7.33 26.31 -7.55
CA GLN A 113 7.18 27.18 -6.40
C GLN A 113 8.03 26.69 -5.24
N SER A 114 8.53 27.61 -4.44
CA SER A 114 9.18 27.27 -3.20
C SER A 114 8.90 28.25 -2.08
N VAL A 115 8.93 27.74 -0.86
CA VAL A 115 8.74 28.47 0.38
C VAL A 115 9.84 28.10 1.37
N LYS A 116 10.35 29.09 2.11
CA LYS A 116 11.32 28.88 3.19
C LYS A 116 10.96 29.70 4.42
N VAL A 117 11.29 29.18 5.60
CA VAL A 117 11.24 29.96 6.84
C VAL A 117 12.45 30.89 6.88
N GLN A 118 12.22 32.19 6.99
CA GLN A 118 13.30 33.13 7.29
C GLN A 118 13.66 33.04 8.78
N ASN A 119 14.76 32.37 9.10
CA ASN A 119 15.33 32.35 10.46
C ASN A 119 16.17 33.60 10.68
N THR A 120 15.70 34.49 11.55
CA THR A 120 16.41 35.72 11.95
C THR A 120 17.46 35.48 13.05
N ASP A 121 17.38 34.37 13.80
CA ASP A 121 18.19 34.12 15.00
C ASP A 121 19.05 32.84 14.95
N GLY A 122 19.21 32.21 13.78
CA GLY A 122 20.11 31.05 13.59
C GLY A 122 19.66 29.73 14.25
N ILE A 123 18.50 29.70 14.93
CA ILE A 123 17.92 28.48 15.51
C ILE A 123 17.06 27.82 14.43
N SER A 124 17.48 26.66 13.94
CA SER A 124 16.70 25.85 12.99
C SER A 124 15.41 25.35 13.67
N SER A 125 14.27 25.96 13.34
CA SER A 125 12.93 25.65 13.86
C SER A 125 12.25 24.44 13.21
N GLY A 126 12.97 23.66 12.40
CA GLY A 126 12.43 22.48 11.73
C GLY A 126 12.36 21.26 12.65
N ASN A 127 11.26 20.52 12.59
CA ASN A 127 11.05 19.22 13.28
C ASN A 127 11.93 18.07 12.76
N GLY A 128 12.98 18.37 11.98
CA GLY A 128 13.89 17.40 11.36
C GLY A 128 13.26 16.53 10.26
N LEU A 129 11.98 16.73 9.94
CA LEU A 129 11.24 15.93 8.98
C LEU A 129 11.60 16.35 7.56
N ARG A 130 12.06 15.39 6.76
CA ARG A 130 12.46 15.60 5.37
C ARG A 130 11.82 14.54 4.50
N ALA A 131 11.40 14.91 3.30
CA ALA A 131 10.94 13.96 2.32
C ALA A 131 11.14 14.49 0.89
N GLY A 132 11.54 13.59 -0.01
CA GLY A 132 11.54 13.82 -1.45
C GLY A 132 10.51 12.89 -2.09
N VAL A 133 9.69 13.45 -2.96
CA VAL A 133 8.69 12.73 -3.74
C VAL A 133 8.95 13.01 -5.21
N SER A 134 8.90 11.97 -6.05
CA SER A 134 8.89 12.12 -7.50
C SER A 134 7.79 11.27 -8.11
N LEU A 135 6.98 11.85 -8.97
CA LEU A 135 6.03 11.15 -9.82
C LEU A 135 6.40 11.40 -11.28
N GLN A 136 6.64 10.34 -12.03
CA GLN A 136 6.94 10.37 -13.46
C GLN A 136 5.83 9.66 -14.21
N ILE A 137 5.27 10.32 -15.22
CA ILE A 137 4.19 9.80 -16.05
C ILE A 137 4.64 9.86 -17.49
N LYS A 138 4.69 8.69 -18.14
CA LYS A 138 5.03 8.60 -19.56
C LYS A 138 3.77 8.40 -20.36
N THR A 139 3.52 9.23 -21.36
CA THR A 139 2.37 9.07 -22.26
C THR A 139 2.67 8.08 -23.39
N ASN A 140 1.62 7.63 -24.08
CA ASN A 140 1.76 6.78 -25.26
C ASN A 140 2.38 7.53 -26.45
N SER A 141 2.28 8.86 -26.52
CA SER A 141 3.02 9.67 -27.51
C SER A 141 4.52 9.77 -27.20
N GLY A 142 4.93 9.40 -25.99
CA GLY A 142 6.32 9.40 -25.54
C GLY A 142 6.70 10.60 -24.66
N THR A 143 5.78 11.55 -24.44
CA THR A 143 5.99 12.70 -23.55
C THR A 143 6.21 12.23 -22.11
N LEU A 144 7.20 12.80 -21.43
CA LEU A 144 7.47 12.57 -20.01
C LEU A 144 7.01 13.77 -19.19
N VAL A 145 6.12 13.52 -18.23
CA VAL A 145 5.73 14.49 -17.20
C VAL A 145 6.39 14.11 -15.89
N THR A 146 7.14 15.04 -15.32
CA THR A 146 7.84 14.85 -14.04
C THR A 146 7.31 15.85 -13.03
N LEU A 147 7.00 15.33 -11.85
CA LEU A 147 6.50 16.06 -10.71
C LEU A 147 7.39 15.76 -9.51
N SER A 148 7.77 16.78 -8.74
CA SER A 148 8.58 16.63 -7.55
C SER A 148 8.07 17.49 -6.39
N ILE A 149 8.15 16.94 -5.19
CA ILE A 149 7.90 17.64 -3.92
C ILE A 149 9.09 17.34 -3.02
N ASP A 150 9.84 18.38 -2.66
CA ASP A 150 10.97 18.30 -1.75
C ASP A 150 10.63 19.08 -0.48
N SER A 151 10.27 18.36 0.59
CA SER A 151 10.07 18.93 1.92
C SER A 151 11.36 18.81 2.72
N GLN A 152 11.89 19.95 3.17
CA GLN A 152 13.03 20.06 4.06
C GLN A 152 12.61 20.59 5.43
N ALA A 153 13.55 20.66 6.37
CA ALA A 153 13.29 21.14 7.72
C ALA A 153 12.79 22.60 7.74
N ASP A 154 13.33 23.44 6.86
CA ASP A 154 13.15 24.89 6.80
C ASP A 154 12.61 25.38 5.45
N GLY A 155 12.26 24.47 4.54
CA GLY A 155 11.69 24.84 3.25
C GLY A 155 10.93 23.72 2.56
N MET A 156 10.17 24.09 1.54
CA MET A 156 9.53 23.15 0.64
C MET A 156 9.61 23.67 -0.79
N ASP A 157 10.05 22.82 -1.71
CA ASP A 157 10.16 23.09 -3.14
C ASP A 157 9.21 22.13 -3.88
N ILE A 158 8.45 22.65 -4.85
CA ILE A 158 7.52 21.88 -5.68
C ILE A 158 7.76 22.24 -7.14
N GLN A 159 7.74 21.23 -8.01
CA GLN A 159 7.87 21.39 -9.44
C GLN A 159 6.99 20.39 -10.20
N VAL A 160 6.43 20.81 -11.33
CA VAL A 160 5.88 19.92 -12.35
C VAL A 160 6.27 20.43 -13.73
N SER A 161 6.64 19.52 -14.62
CA SER A 161 7.06 19.88 -15.98
C SER A 161 6.80 18.75 -16.96
N SER A 162 6.58 19.09 -18.23
CA SER A 162 6.61 18.14 -19.35
C SER A 162 7.77 18.44 -20.30
N ASP A 163 8.35 17.40 -20.89
CA ASP A 163 9.42 17.55 -21.90
C ASP A 163 8.89 17.93 -23.29
N SER A 164 7.58 17.78 -23.51
CA SER A 164 6.88 18.07 -24.77
C SER A 164 5.44 18.54 -24.52
N LYS A 165 4.76 18.95 -25.59
CA LYS A 165 3.35 19.38 -25.55
C LYS A 165 2.44 18.16 -25.47
N LEU A 166 1.54 18.18 -24.49
CA LEU A 166 0.51 17.15 -24.29
C LEU A 166 -0.73 17.40 -25.17
N SER A 167 -1.44 16.34 -25.54
CA SER A 167 -2.81 16.45 -26.09
C SER A 167 -3.83 16.79 -24.98
N ASP A 168 -5.07 17.11 -25.38
CA ASP A 168 -6.15 17.33 -24.40
C ASP A 168 -6.51 16.03 -23.66
N GLU A 169 -6.49 14.90 -24.36
CA GLU A 169 -6.74 13.57 -23.80
C GLU A 169 -5.63 13.13 -22.83
N GLU A 170 -4.35 13.38 -23.19
CA GLU A 170 -3.23 13.10 -22.30
C GLU A 170 -3.30 13.96 -21.03
N ARG A 171 -3.65 15.25 -21.14
CA ARG A 171 -3.89 16.12 -19.98
C ARG A 171 -5.00 15.58 -19.09
N ALA A 172 -6.13 15.18 -19.68
CA ALA A 172 -7.25 14.62 -18.93
C ALA A 172 -6.88 13.30 -18.22
N ALA A 173 -6.11 12.43 -18.86
CA ALA A 173 -5.62 11.20 -18.26
C ALA A 173 -4.67 11.46 -17.08
N ILE A 174 -3.79 12.47 -17.18
CA ILE A 174 -2.91 12.88 -16.09
C ILE A 174 -3.72 13.48 -14.93
N ALA A 175 -4.73 14.32 -15.22
CA ALA A 175 -5.63 14.87 -14.21
C ALA A 175 -6.36 13.76 -13.45
N GLY A 176 -6.77 12.69 -14.14
CA GLY A 176 -7.41 11.52 -13.54
C GLY A 176 -6.56 10.78 -12.50
N LEU A 177 -5.26 11.07 -12.40
CA LEU A 177 -4.37 10.51 -11.38
C LEU A 177 -4.32 11.33 -10.08
N ALA A 178 -4.92 12.53 -10.04
CA ALA A 178 -4.81 13.48 -8.92
C ALA A 178 -5.15 12.86 -7.56
N ASP A 179 -6.34 12.28 -7.42
CA ASP A 179 -6.79 11.64 -6.18
C ASP A 179 -5.92 10.41 -5.84
N GLY A 180 -5.58 9.60 -6.85
CA GLY A 180 -4.74 8.42 -6.66
C GLY A 180 -3.34 8.76 -6.16
N PHE A 181 -2.74 9.84 -6.67
CA PHE A 181 -1.45 10.33 -6.22
C PHE A 181 -1.54 10.89 -4.80
N GLN A 182 -2.58 11.67 -4.48
CA GLN A 182 -2.77 12.18 -3.13
C GLN A 182 -2.95 11.05 -2.12
N ASN A 183 -3.78 10.04 -2.43
CA ASN A 183 -3.99 8.90 -1.56
C ASN A 183 -2.69 8.10 -1.32
N ALA A 184 -1.87 7.91 -2.36
CA ALA A 184 -0.57 7.27 -2.22
C ALA A 184 0.36 8.05 -1.27
N LEU A 185 0.39 9.39 -1.38
CA LEU A 185 1.16 10.24 -0.46
C LEU A 185 0.63 10.18 0.97
N ASP A 186 -0.68 10.29 1.14
CA ASP A 186 -1.33 10.25 2.45
C ASP A 186 -1.09 8.89 3.13
N GLY A 187 -1.19 7.79 2.38
CA GLY A 187 -0.93 6.44 2.88
C GLY A 187 0.54 6.23 3.27
N LEU A 188 1.48 6.59 2.40
CA LEU A 188 2.92 6.42 2.67
C LEU A 188 3.43 7.33 3.79
N SER A 189 2.73 8.43 4.06
CA SER A 189 3.07 9.40 5.11
C SER A 189 2.41 9.10 6.46
N GLN A 190 1.59 8.05 6.57
CA GLN A 190 1.03 7.58 7.82
C GLN A 190 2.05 6.83 8.69
N GLN A 191 1.72 6.66 9.97
CA GLN A 191 2.49 5.85 10.91
C GLN A 191 1.56 4.85 11.61
N PRO A 192 1.61 3.54 11.30
CA PRO A 192 2.46 2.91 10.28
C PRO A 192 2.05 3.28 8.83
N PRO A 193 2.96 3.20 7.85
CA PRO A 193 2.67 3.51 6.45
C PRO A 193 1.71 2.48 5.83
N ARG A 194 0.97 2.92 4.82
CA ARG A 194 0.07 2.09 3.99
C ARG A 194 0.29 2.37 2.50
N LEU A 195 -0.08 1.42 1.65
CA LEU A 195 -0.01 1.59 0.20
C LEU A 195 -1.41 1.75 -0.39
N ASP A 196 -1.83 2.98 -0.62
CA ASP A 196 -3.04 3.26 -1.41
C ASP A 196 -2.66 3.59 -2.86
N LEU A 197 -2.49 2.53 -3.65
CA LEU A 197 -2.05 2.64 -5.05
C LEU A 197 -3.20 2.45 -6.05
N ALA A 198 -4.45 2.26 -5.59
CA ALA A 198 -5.55 1.83 -6.45
C ALA A 198 -5.86 2.82 -7.58
N GLY A 199 -5.79 4.13 -7.27
CA GLY A 199 -5.96 5.21 -8.23
C GLY A 199 -4.81 5.29 -9.24
N LEU A 200 -3.55 5.17 -8.77
CA LEU A 200 -2.38 5.17 -9.65
C LEU A 200 -2.31 3.92 -10.55
N ALA A 201 -2.59 2.74 -10.00
CA ALA A 201 -2.73 1.49 -10.76
C ALA A 201 -3.97 1.47 -11.67
N GLY A 202 -4.80 2.52 -11.64
CA GLY A 202 -5.95 2.72 -12.52
C GLY A 202 -5.71 3.69 -13.65
N TYR A 203 -4.45 4.04 -13.92
CA TYR A 203 -4.09 4.95 -14.98
C TYR A 203 -4.67 4.53 -16.34
N ASP A 204 -5.03 5.52 -17.16
CA ASP A 204 -5.60 5.27 -18.48
C ASP A 204 -4.53 4.72 -19.43
N THR A 205 -4.53 3.41 -19.65
CA THR A 205 -3.57 2.72 -20.52
C THR A 205 -3.69 3.07 -22.02
N HIS A 206 -4.77 3.77 -22.43
CA HIS A 206 -4.93 4.26 -23.80
C HIS A 206 -4.16 5.56 -24.03
N GLN A 207 -3.97 6.37 -23.00
CA GLN A 207 -3.24 7.64 -23.08
C GLN A 207 -1.85 7.55 -22.46
N LEU A 208 -1.69 6.73 -21.42
CA LEU A 208 -0.49 6.64 -20.61
C LEU A 208 0.18 5.28 -20.79
N LYS A 209 1.51 5.33 -20.87
CA LYS A 209 2.39 4.17 -21.02
C LYS A 209 2.84 3.62 -19.67
N SER A 210 3.28 4.51 -18.77
CA SER A 210 3.73 4.13 -17.42
C SER A 210 3.50 5.24 -16.39
N VAL A 211 3.42 4.84 -15.12
CA VAL A 211 3.41 5.70 -13.95
C VAL A 211 4.45 5.19 -12.95
N ASP A 212 5.36 6.06 -12.54
CA ASP A 212 6.47 5.77 -11.65
C ASP A 212 6.42 6.71 -10.45
N LEU A 213 6.26 6.18 -9.24
CA LEU A 213 6.24 6.95 -7.99
C LEU A 213 7.47 6.58 -7.15
N GLN A 214 8.17 7.59 -6.66
CA GLN A 214 9.23 7.46 -5.67
C GLN A 214 8.93 8.38 -4.48
N LEU A 215 9.12 7.86 -3.27
CA LEU A 215 9.08 8.63 -2.03
C LEU A 215 10.25 8.20 -1.16
N ASP A 216 10.99 9.17 -0.64
CA ASP A 216 12.06 8.95 0.34
C ASP A 216 11.85 9.91 1.50
N SER A 217 11.68 9.39 2.71
CA SER A 217 11.41 10.18 3.91
C SER A 217 12.42 9.91 5.02
N HIS A 218 12.71 10.94 5.80
CA HIS A 218 13.65 10.91 6.90
C HIS A 218 13.12 11.70 8.10
N GLN A 219 13.47 11.23 9.30
CA GLN A 219 13.32 11.97 10.55
C GLN A 219 14.71 12.21 11.14
N GLY A 220 15.22 13.43 11.00
CA GLY A 220 16.62 13.72 11.28
C GLY A 220 17.53 12.98 10.29
N ILE A 221 18.42 12.13 10.81
CA ILE A 221 19.30 11.27 9.99
C ILE A 221 18.72 9.87 9.76
N THR A 222 17.63 9.52 10.44
CA THR A 222 17.02 8.19 10.39
C THR A 222 16.09 8.10 9.19
N LEU A 223 16.22 7.04 8.39
CA LEU A 223 15.27 6.72 7.34
C LEU A 223 13.89 6.46 7.95
N GLY A 224 12.86 7.10 7.42
CA GLY A 224 11.46 6.80 7.73
C GLY A 224 10.94 5.69 6.82
N VAL A 225 10.65 6.05 5.58
CA VAL A 225 10.15 5.16 4.53
C VAL A 225 10.78 5.56 3.20
N SER A 226 11.27 4.57 2.46
CA SER A 226 11.61 4.68 1.03
C SER A 226 10.66 3.76 0.25
N ALA A 227 9.98 4.29 -0.76
CA ALA A 227 9.04 3.55 -1.60
C ALA A 227 9.34 3.85 -3.07
N ARG A 228 9.36 2.79 -3.91
CA ARG A 228 9.44 2.87 -5.36
C ARG A 228 8.36 2.01 -5.97
N VAL A 229 7.51 2.62 -6.78
CA VAL A 229 6.39 1.99 -7.47
C VAL A 229 6.56 2.23 -8.96
N HIS A 230 6.46 1.18 -9.75
CA HIS A 230 6.45 1.24 -11.20
C HIS A 230 5.19 0.53 -11.71
N LEU A 231 4.45 1.17 -12.58
CA LEU A 231 3.21 0.67 -13.15
C LEU A 231 3.26 0.85 -14.66
N ASP A 232 3.36 -0.26 -15.40
CA ASP A 232 3.17 -0.25 -16.84
C ASP A 232 2.36 -1.48 -17.32
N ARG A 233 2.14 -1.56 -18.64
CA ARG A 233 1.33 -2.63 -19.26
C ARG A 233 1.99 -4.01 -19.24
N GLN A 234 3.30 -4.08 -19.06
CA GLN A 234 4.11 -5.30 -19.11
C GLN A 234 4.52 -5.76 -17.71
N THR A 235 4.84 -4.82 -16.82
CA THR A 235 5.27 -5.09 -15.46
C THR A 235 4.69 -4.08 -14.51
N SER A 236 4.49 -4.52 -13.27
CA SER A 236 4.25 -3.63 -12.14
C SER A 236 5.15 -4.05 -11.01
N SER A 237 5.71 -3.10 -10.28
CA SER A 237 6.53 -3.41 -9.11
C SER A 237 6.36 -2.39 -8.00
N VAL A 238 6.52 -2.87 -6.77
CA VAL A 238 6.51 -2.07 -5.56
C VAL A 238 7.69 -2.53 -4.71
N ASN A 239 8.51 -1.58 -4.27
CA ASN A 239 9.61 -1.81 -3.36
C ASN A 239 9.48 -0.81 -2.21
N VAL A 240 9.45 -1.29 -0.98
CA VAL A 240 9.41 -0.47 0.23
C VAL A 240 10.56 -0.85 1.15
N SER A 241 11.19 0.15 1.77
CA SER A 241 12.20 -0.01 2.81
C SER A 241 11.88 0.92 3.97
N MET A 242 11.87 0.38 5.18
CA MET A 242 11.60 1.08 6.44
C MET A 242 12.56 0.54 7.51
N PRO A 243 12.71 1.19 8.68
CA PRO A 243 13.59 0.71 9.75
C PRO A 243 13.39 -0.76 10.12
N GLN A 244 12.13 -1.23 10.07
CA GLN A 244 11.72 -2.59 10.43
C GLN A 244 12.12 -3.62 9.37
N GLY A 245 12.36 -3.22 8.13
CA GLY A 245 12.73 -4.13 7.05
C GLY A 245 12.33 -3.67 5.66
N LYS A 246 12.18 -4.62 4.75
CA LYS A 246 11.95 -4.40 3.31
C LYS A 246 10.83 -5.28 2.79
N MET A 247 10.09 -4.75 1.82
CA MET A 247 9.12 -5.48 1.02
C MET A 247 9.39 -5.23 -0.46
N ALA A 248 9.35 -6.28 -1.27
CA ALA A 248 9.44 -6.18 -2.72
C ALA A 248 8.38 -7.07 -3.37
N LEU A 249 7.72 -6.54 -4.40
CA LEU A 249 6.76 -7.24 -5.23
C LEU A 249 6.99 -6.84 -6.69
N SER A 250 7.07 -7.82 -7.57
CA SER A 250 7.06 -7.61 -9.02
C SER A 250 6.04 -8.54 -9.65
N VAL A 251 5.18 -7.99 -10.50
CA VAL A 251 4.13 -8.68 -11.23
C VAL A 251 4.41 -8.50 -12.72
N ASN A 252 4.39 -9.59 -13.46
CA ASN A 252 4.51 -9.60 -14.91
C ASN A 252 3.12 -9.56 -15.53
N ASN A 253 2.68 -8.37 -15.91
CA ASN A 253 1.43 -8.12 -16.62
C ASN A 253 1.49 -8.53 -18.10
N GLY A 254 2.71 -8.69 -18.63
CA GLY A 254 3.01 -9.01 -20.02
C GLY A 254 3.11 -10.49 -20.33
N ASN A 255 3.09 -11.38 -19.33
CA ASN A 255 3.26 -12.81 -19.60
C ASN A 255 2.07 -13.43 -20.34
N ILE A 256 2.45 -14.44 -21.11
CA ILE A 256 1.78 -15.14 -22.18
C ILE A 256 0.45 -15.77 -21.74
N MET A 257 -0.60 -15.33 -22.45
CA MET A 257 -1.81 -16.08 -22.81
C MET A 257 -2.91 -16.29 -21.78
N GLY A 258 -3.81 -15.31 -21.67
CA GLY A 258 -5.19 -15.58 -21.25
C GLY A 258 -5.31 -16.01 -19.81
N ILE A 259 -4.23 -15.95 -19.02
CA ILE A 259 -4.13 -16.45 -17.64
C ILE A 259 -4.96 -15.62 -16.66
N GLN A 260 -5.82 -14.73 -17.15
CA GLN A 260 -6.76 -14.06 -16.28
C GLN A 260 -7.96 -14.96 -16.08
N GLY A 261 -7.99 -15.58 -14.91
CA GLY A 261 -9.17 -16.25 -14.44
C GLY A 261 -10.32 -15.26 -14.30
N SER A 262 -11.53 -15.79 -14.14
CA SER A 262 -12.69 -14.98 -13.79
C SER A 262 -12.39 -14.10 -12.56
N ALA A 263 -13.15 -13.01 -12.38
CA ALA A 263 -12.99 -12.16 -11.21
C ALA A 263 -13.05 -12.96 -9.89
N GLY A 264 -13.89 -14.01 -9.84
CA GLY A 264 -13.98 -14.93 -8.70
C GLY A 264 -12.70 -15.76 -8.49
N GLN A 265 -12.12 -16.31 -9.56
CA GLN A 265 -10.86 -17.07 -9.48
C GLN A 265 -9.71 -16.17 -8.99
N ARG A 266 -9.60 -14.96 -9.52
CA ARG A 266 -8.58 -13.99 -9.08
C ARG A 266 -8.75 -13.62 -7.61
N ALA A 267 -9.97 -13.32 -7.17
CA ALA A 267 -10.25 -13.01 -5.78
C ALA A 267 -9.90 -14.19 -4.85
N ALA A 268 -10.22 -15.42 -5.24
CA ALA A 268 -9.88 -16.62 -4.47
C ALA A 268 -8.36 -16.84 -4.39
N ALA A 269 -7.64 -16.67 -5.51
CA ALA A 269 -6.19 -16.82 -5.54
C ALA A 269 -5.48 -15.72 -4.73
N VAL A 270 -5.96 -14.46 -4.80
CA VAL A 270 -5.48 -13.38 -3.94
C VAL A 270 -5.71 -13.72 -2.48
N ALA A 271 -6.95 -14.07 -2.10
CA ALA A 271 -7.28 -14.42 -0.72
C ALA A 271 -6.43 -15.58 -0.18
N ASN A 272 -6.18 -16.60 -1.01
CA ASN A 272 -5.32 -17.71 -0.64
C ASN A 272 -3.87 -17.28 -0.39
N MET A 273 -3.29 -16.43 -1.24
CA MET A 273 -1.94 -15.91 -1.03
C MET A 273 -1.86 -15.03 0.22
N LEU A 274 -2.85 -14.17 0.47
CA LEU A 274 -2.89 -13.35 1.67
C LEU A 274 -2.99 -14.21 2.94
N LYS A 275 -3.80 -15.28 2.91
CA LYS A 275 -3.89 -16.24 4.02
C LYS A 275 -2.55 -16.94 4.27
N GLN A 276 -1.86 -17.37 3.21
CA GLN A 276 -0.53 -18.00 3.36
C GLN A 276 0.48 -17.06 3.99
N LEU A 277 0.47 -15.78 3.62
CA LEU A 277 1.32 -14.80 4.28
C LEU A 277 0.92 -14.58 5.74
N ASP A 278 -0.37 -14.47 6.05
CA ASP A 278 -0.83 -14.32 7.44
C ASP A 278 -0.40 -15.53 8.30
N ASP A 279 -0.52 -16.75 7.76
CA ASP A 279 -0.07 -17.99 8.41
C ASP A 279 1.47 -17.99 8.61
N ALA A 280 2.23 -17.58 7.59
CA ALA A 280 3.70 -17.48 7.66
C ALA A 280 4.16 -16.40 8.65
N ALA A 281 3.54 -15.23 8.65
CA ALA A 281 3.84 -14.13 9.56
C ALA A 281 3.51 -14.51 11.01
N SER A 282 2.38 -15.19 11.24
CA SER A 282 2.05 -15.71 12.57
C SER A 282 3.03 -16.78 13.04
N ARG A 283 3.54 -17.62 12.12
CA ARG A 283 4.47 -18.71 12.45
C ARG A 283 5.91 -18.22 12.64
N GLY A 284 6.34 -17.22 11.88
CA GLY A 284 7.69 -16.68 11.89
C GLY A 284 7.85 -15.33 12.60
N HIS A 285 6.81 -14.81 13.23
CA HIS A 285 6.82 -13.51 13.91
C HIS A 285 7.15 -12.30 13.00
N GLY A 286 6.66 -12.30 11.76
CA GLY A 286 6.93 -11.21 10.81
C GLY A 286 6.32 -9.87 11.21
N ASP A 287 6.98 -8.76 10.84
CA ASP A 287 6.52 -7.41 11.17
C ASP A 287 5.13 -7.09 10.55
N PRO A 288 4.14 -6.66 11.36
CA PRO A 288 2.78 -6.45 10.88
C PRO A 288 2.64 -5.27 9.91
N ALA A 289 3.53 -4.27 9.96
CA ALA A 289 3.47 -3.17 9.01
C ALA A 289 3.94 -3.62 7.63
N LEU A 290 5.03 -4.39 7.54
CA LEU A 290 5.49 -4.99 6.28
C LEU A 290 4.47 -5.97 5.67
N VAL A 291 3.84 -6.80 6.51
CA VAL A 291 2.75 -7.70 6.08
C VAL A 291 1.58 -6.90 5.49
N ASN A 292 1.14 -5.83 6.15
CA ASN A 292 0.04 -5.00 5.63
C ASN A 292 0.41 -4.27 4.33
N LEU A 293 1.64 -3.74 4.22
CA LEU A 293 2.13 -3.15 2.98
C LEU A 293 2.12 -4.15 1.82
N PHE A 294 2.54 -5.40 2.07
CA PHE A 294 2.43 -6.45 1.06
C PHE A 294 0.98 -6.71 0.67
N LYS A 295 0.06 -6.84 1.63
CA LYS A 295 -1.37 -7.10 1.37
C LYS A 295 -1.99 -6.01 0.50
N ASP A 296 -1.69 -4.75 0.82
CA ASP A 296 -2.12 -3.58 0.06
C ASP A 296 -1.58 -3.63 -1.39
N ALA A 297 -0.27 -3.86 -1.56
CA ALA A 297 0.39 -3.94 -2.86
C ALA A 297 -0.12 -5.11 -3.71
N PHE A 298 -0.16 -6.31 -3.13
CA PHE A 298 -0.53 -7.54 -3.82
C PHE A 298 -1.99 -7.51 -4.29
N THR A 299 -2.89 -7.02 -3.44
CA THR A 299 -4.31 -6.84 -3.79
C THR A 299 -4.46 -5.81 -4.90
N THR A 300 -3.74 -4.69 -4.84
CA THR A 300 -3.83 -3.64 -5.86
C THR A 300 -3.33 -4.12 -7.22
N LEU A 301 -2.15 -4.74 -7.26
CA LEU A 301 -1.53 -5.14 -8.53
C LEU A 301 -2.22 -6.36 -9.19
N ASN A 302 -2.86 -7.24 -8.41
CA ASN A 302 -3.59 -8.39 -8.95
C ASN A 302 -5.12 -8.19 -9.03
N GLY A 303 -5.64 -7.08 -8.48
CA GLY A 303 -7.07 -6.81 -8.42
C GLY A 303 -7.71 -6.50 -9.77
N LYS A 304 -6.94 -5.99 -10.75
CA LYS A 304 -7.46 -5.59 -12.06
C LYS A 304 -7.26 -6.65 -13.11
N ALA A 305 -8.25 -6.74 -14.01
CA ALA A 305 -8.07 -7.49 -15.22
C ALA A 305 -7.07 -6.74 -16.12
N GLY A 306 -6.02 -7.41 -16.56
CA GLY A 306 -5.04 -6.94 -17.51
C GLY A 306 -5.63 -6.97 -18.91
N ALA A 307 -5.06 -6.15 -19.79
CA ALA A 307 -5.51 -6.06 -21.17
C ALA A 307 -5.25 -7.38 -21.92
N THR A 308 -6.31 -7.98 -22.43
CA THR A 308 -6.27 -9.20 -23.25
C THR A 308 -5.66 -8.88 -24.61
N ASN A 309 -4.46 -9.38 -24.88
CA ASN A 309 -3.87 -9.37 -26.21
C ASN A 309 -3.56 -10.83 -26.57
N LEU A 310 -4.55 -11.59 -27.05
CA LEU A 310 -4.31 -12.99 -27.43
C LEU A 310 -4.64 -13.32 -28.88
N ASN A 311 -3.79 -14.22 -29.40
CA ASN A 311 -3.97 -15.02 -30.61
C ASN A 311 -4.33 -16.51 -30.30
N LEU A 312 -4.56 -16.89 -29.03
CA LEU A 312 -4.83 -18.29 -28.63
C LEU A 312 -5.85 -18.41 -27.46
N PRO A 313 -7.17 -18.39 -27.70
CA PRO A 313 -8.15 -18.49 -26.62
C PRO A 313 -8.06 -19.82 -25.86
N LEU A 314 -7.85 -19.78 -24.53
CA LEU A 314 -7.97 -20.94 -23.64
C LEU A 314 -9.45 -21.26 -23.37
N ASP A 315 -9.77 -22.53 -23.15
CA ASP A 315 -11.11 -22.95 -22.74
C ASP A 315 -11.30 -22.93 -21.20
N ASP A 316 -12.54 -23.02 -20.72
CA ASP A 316 -12.84 -22.86 -19.28
C ASP A 316 -12.15 -23.91 -18.40
N ARG A 317 -11.87 -25.10 -18.97
CA ARG A 317 -11.21 -26.21 -18.26
C ARG A 317 -9.73 -25.93 -18.08
N GLU A 318 -9.11 -25.30 -19.07
CA GLU A 318 -7.73 -24.83 -19.00
C GLU A 318 -7.60 -23.68 -18.01
N HIS A 319 -8.54 -22.73 -18.01
CA HIS A 319 -8.59 -21.65 -17.02
C HIS A 319 -8.74 -22.16 -15.58
N ALA A 320 -9.53 -23.21 -15.37
CA ALA A 320 -9.69 -23.82 -14.05
C ALA A 320 -8.40 -24.45 -13.52
N MET A 321 -7.48 -24.86 -14.40
CA MET A 321 -6.17 -25.40 -14.05
C MET A 321 -5.13 -24.33 -13.68
N LEU A 322 -5.51 -23.06 -13.71
CA LEU A 322 -4.65 -21.92 -13.37
C LEU A 322 -5.19 -21.17 -12.14
N THR A 323 -4.31 -20.43 -11.49
CA THR A 323 -4.66 -19.50 -10.41
C THR A 323 -5.43 -18.28 -10.90
N GLY A 324 -5.34 -17.97 -12.19
CA GLY A 324 -5.93 -16.77 -12.76
C GLY A 324 -5.15 -15.48 -12.45
N LEU A 325 -4.03 -15.56 -11.72
CA LEU A 325 -3.15 -14.44 -11.41
C LEU A 325 -2.05 -14.28 -12.47
N SER A 326 -1.61 -13.04 -12.66
CA SER A 326 -0.35 -12.77 -13.34
C SER A 326 0.82 -13.43 -12.61
N ASP A 327 1.89 -13.73 -13.32
CA ASP A 327 3.11 -14.24 -12.70
C ASP A 327 3.77 -13.16 -11.84
N PHE A 328 4.40 -13.57 -10.74
CA PHE A 328 4.99 -12.63 -9.80
C PHE A 328 6.16 -13.22 -9.00
N THR A 329 6.91 -12.32 -8.39
CA THR A 329 7.89 -12.61 -7.34
C THR A 329 7.69 -11.62 -6.20
N ALA A 330 7.80 -12.11 -4.97
CA ALA A 330 7.57 -11.35 -3.76
C ALA A 330 8.58 -11.72 -2.67
N SER A 331 8.96 -10.73 -1.85
CA SER A 331 9.77 -10.94 -0.66
C SER A 331 9.42 -9.94 0.45
N ILE A 332 9.43 -10.42 1.69
CA ILE A 332 9.39 -9.60 2.91
C ILE A 332 10.59 -10.03 3.77
N THR A 333 11.36 -9.05 4.24
CA THR A 333 12.55 -9.31 5.05
C THR A 333 12.64 -8.28 6.16
N ASP A 334 12.65 -8.74 7.40
CA ASP A 334 12.84 -7.87 8.56
C ASP A 334 14.32 -7.44 8.67
N THR A 335 14.56 -6.29 9.30
CA THR A 335 15.89 -5.88 9.72
C THR A 335 16.34 -6.81 10.85
N PRO A 336 17.43 -7.58 10.69
CA PRO A 336 17.84 -8.54 11.71
C PRO A 336 18.26 -7.85 13.01
N VAL A 337 17.87 -8.44 14.15
CA VAL A 337 18.16 -7.90 15.49
C VAL A 337 18.92 -8.93 16.31
N SER A 338 20.13 -8.59 16.74
CA SER A 338 20.85 -9.37 17.75
C SER A 338 20.52 -8.79 19.12
N SER A 339 19.52 -9.35 19.79
CA SER A 339 19.06 -8.89 21.11
C SER A 339 19.88 -9.45 22.27
N ASN A 340 20.62 -10.54 22.05
CA ASN A 340 21.36 -11.24 23.08
C ASN A 340 22.86 -10.89 23.06
N PRO A 341 23.38 -10.09 24.02
CA PRO A 341 24.79 -9.72 24.01
C PRO A 341 25.76 -10.87 24.34
N LEU A 342 25.27 -12.02 24.83
CA LEU A 342 26.10 -13.21 25.07
C LEU A 342 26.13 -14.20 23.90
N HIS A 343 25.16 -14.12 22.99
CA HIS A 343 25.02 -15.00 21.82
C HIS A 343 24.70 -14.14 20.60
N LEU A 344 25.73 -13.49 20.05
CA LEU A 344 25.58 -12.58 18.92
C LEU A 344 25.20 -13.30 17.60
N ASP A 345 25.39 -14.62 17.56
CA ASP A 345 24.98 -15.52 16.50
C ASP A 345 23.48 -15.87 16.53
N GLU A 346 22.81 -15.68 17.68
CA GLU A 346 21.35 -15.75 17.79
C GLU A 346 20.74 -14.43 17.31
N VAL A 347 20.31 -14.42 16.04
CA VAL A 347 19.77 -13.24 15.37
C VAL A 347 18.27 -13.41 15.12
N ASP A 348 17.48 -12.50 15.68
CA ASP A 348 16.05 -12.42 15.40
C ASP A 348 15.84 -11.88 13.98
N LYS A 349 15.06 -12.61 13.18
CA LYS A 349 14.80 -12.28 11.78
C LYS A 349 13.54 -12.96 11.27
N PHE A 350 12.98 -12.37 10.22
CA PHE A 350 11.92 -12.95 9.42
C PHE A 350 12.24 -12.71 7.94
N GLU A 351 12.14 -13.76 7.14
CA GLU A 351 12.26 -13.70 5.70
C GLU A 351 11.21 -14.62 5.07
N TRP A 352 10.37 -14.04 4.21
CA TRP A 352 9.37 -14.77 3.47
C TRP A 352 9.47 -14.42 1.99
N THR A 353 9.41 -15.44 1.14
CA THR A 353 9.40 -15.27 -0.32
C THR A 353 8.24 -16.03 -0.93
N ALA A 354 7.70 -15.50 -2.02
CA ALA A 354 6.70 -16.17 -2.83
C ALA A 354 6.93 -15.92 -4.32
N SER A 355 6.58 -16.89 -5.16
CA SER A 355 6.63 -16.73 -6.61
C SER A 355 5.56 -17.53 -7.31
N GLN A 356 5.17 -17.05 -8.48
CA GLN A 356 4.36 -17.77 -9.45
C GLN A 356 4.96 -17.59 -10.85
N SER A 357 5.05 -18.69 -11.59
CA SER A 357 5.48 -18.68 -12.99
C SER A 357 4.61 -19.59 -13.84
N THR A 358 4.28 -19.14 -15.04
CA THR A 358 3.48 -19.87 -16.01
C THR A 358 4.25 -20.03 -17.31
N THR A 359 4.29 -21.24 -17.82
CA THR A 359 4.95 -21.56 -19.10
C THR A 359 3.95 -22.22 -20.03
N LEU A 360 3.92 -21.72 -21.27
CA LEU A 360 3.19 -22.31 -22.38
C LEU A 360 4.20 -22.76 -23.42
N LYS A 361 4.11 -24.02 -23.84
CA LYS A 361 4.88 -24.57 -24.98
C LYS A 361 3.92 -25.11 -26.02
N GLY A 362 4.33 -25.07 -27.29
CA GLY A 362 3.45 -25.35 -28.42
C GLY A 362 2.97 -24.06 -29.08
N ASN A 363 2.52 -24.17 -30.33
CA ASN A 363 2.22 -23.01 -31.17
C ASN A 363 0.82 -23.07 -31.81
N THR A 364 0.00 -24.03 -31.40
CA THR A 364 -1.37 -24.22 -31.90
C THR A 364 -2.31 -24.55 -30.75
N MET A 365 -3.61 -24.25 -30.89
CA MET A 365 -4.61 -24.62 -29.87
C MET A 365 -4.82 -26.13 -29.75
N LEU A 366 -4.37 -26.87 -30.76
CA LEU A 366 -4.58 -28.31 -30.82
C LEU A 366 -3.49 -29.04 -30.05
N ASP A 367 -2.28 -28.49 -30.04
CA ASP A 367 -1.09 -29.10 -29.47
C ASP A 367 -0.30 -28.07 -28.67
N HIS A 368 -0.53 -28.05 -27.36
CA HIS A 368 0.20 -27.22 -26.42
C HIS A 368 0.26 -27.84 -25.02
N THR A 369 1.25 -27.41 -24.24
CA THR A 369 1.39 -27.78 -22.84
C THR A 369 1.45 -26.52 -22.00
N LEU A 370 0.69 -26.51 -20.91
CA LEU A 370 0.60 -25.43 -19.96
C LEU A 370 1.10 -25.92 -18.61
N SER A 371 1.95 -25.15 -17.96
CA SER A 371 2.58 -25.52 -16.70
C SER A 371 2.70 -24.29 -15.82
N GLN A 372 2.05 -24.32 -14.65
CA GLN A 372 2.06 -23.23 -13.68
C GLN A 372 2.63 -23.71 -12.34
N THR A 373 3.62 -22.99 -11.84
CA THR A 373 4.29 -23.27 -10.58
C THR A 373 4.05 -22.14 -9.60
N GLN A 374 3.69 -22.48 -8.36
CA GLN A 374 3.66 -21.57 -7.22
C GLN A 374 4.65 -22.06 -6.16
N LYS A 375 5.39 -21.16 -5.51
CA LYS A 375 6.30 -21.49 -4.42
C LYS A 375 6.24 -20.46 -3.31
N THR A 376 6.40 -20.91 -2.07
CA THR A 376 6.65 -20.07 -0.90
C THR A 376 7.80 -20.63 -0.06
N HIS A 377 8.54 -19.76 0.61
CA HIS A 377 9.57 -20.14 1.57
C HIS A 377 9.57 -19.18 2.75
N LEU A 378 9.67 -19.71 3.96
CA LEU A 378 9.76 -18.96 5.21
C LEU A 378 11.03 -19.38 5.95
N THR A 379 11.88 -18.42 6.27
CA THR A 379 12.95 -18.57 7.25
C THR A 379 12.74 -17.54 8.35
N ALA A 380 12.69 -17.98 9.60
CA ALA A 380 12.56 -17.07 10.73
C ALA A 380 13.36 -17.56 11.94
N ALA A 381 13.75 -16.64 12.81
CA ALA A 381 14.31 -16.97 14.10
C ALA A 381 13.92 -15.89 15.12
N TRP A 382 13.64 -16.27 16.36
CA TRP A 382 13.30 -15.31 17.41
C TRP A 382 13.56 -15.86 18.81
N HIS A 383 13.77 -14.95 19.76
CA HIS A 383 13.79 -15.26 21.18
C HIS A 383 12.38 -15.23 21.78
N ARG A 384 12.07 -16.18 22.66
CA ARG A 384 10.79 -16.27 23.35
C ARG A 384 10.99 -16.59 24.84
N PRO A 385 10.25 -15.94 25.76
CA PRO A 385 10.46 -16.17 27.19
C PRO A 385 10.10 -17.60 27.60
N LEU A 386 10.75 -18.13 28.64
CA LEU A 386 10.37 -19.43 29.22
C LEU A 386 8.96 -19.43 29.84
N VAL A 387 8.48 -18.26 30.24
CA VAL A 387 7.15 -18.04 30.82
C VAL A 387 6.38 -17.12 29.90
N ALA A 388 5.23 -17.57 29.40
CA ALA A 388 4.40 -16.75 28.51
C ALA A 388 4.00 -15.42 29.17
N GLY A 389 4.05 -14.33 28.41
CA GLY A 389 3.67 -12.99 28.87
C GLY A 389 4.75 -12.23 29.65
N THR A 390 5.96 -12.78 29.82
CA THR A 390 7.08 -12.04 30.41
C THR A 390 7.94 -11.38 29.33
N GLN A 391 8.43 -10.17 29.62
CA GLN A 391 9.34 -9.47 28.71
C GLN A 391 10.76 -10.04 28.86
N LEU A 392 11.35 -10.47 27.75
CA LEU A 392 12.77 -10.82 27.70
C LEU A 392 13.65 -9.57 27.88
N ARG A 393 14.63 -9.67 28.77
CA ARG A 393 15.66 -8.65 28.99
C ARG A 393 17.02 -9.33 29.05
N LEU A 394 17.52 -9.74 27.89
CA LEU A 394 18.79 -10.44 27.77
C LEU A 394 19.94 -9.44 28.01
N THR A 395 20.85 -9.80 28.91
CA THR A 395 22.02 -9.00 29.27
C THR A 395 23.25 -9.90 29.39
N THR A 396 24.40 -9.34 29.73
CA THR A 396 25.61 -10.12 30.02
C THR A 396 25.55 -10.88 31.34
N ASP A 397 24.53 -10.67 32.18
CA ASP A 397 24.29 -11.46 33.39
C ASP A 397 23.72 -12.84 33.00
N PRO A 398 24.38 -13.96 33.38
CA PRO A 398 23.84 -15.30 33.17
C PRO A 398 22.42 -15.49 33.72
N ASP A 399 22.05 -14.83 34.83
CA ASP A 399 20.70 -14.95 35.40
C ASP A 399 19.61 -14.32 34.50
N SER A 400 19.98 -13.51 33.52
CA SER A 400 19.06 -12.98 32.50
C SER A 400 18.82 -13.93 31.31
N GLN A 401 19.65 -14.97 31.17
CA GLN A 401 19.70 -15.86 30.00
C GLN A 401 18.72 -17.04 30.15
N ASN A 402 17.43 -16.73 30.12
CA ASN A 402 16.34 -17.71 30.27
C ASN A 402 15.32 -17.54 29.14
N TYR A 403 15.46 -18.32 28.07
CA TYR A 403 14.67 -18.19 26.85
C TYR A 403 14.59 -19.49 26.05
N TYR A 404 13.66 -19.51 25.12
CA TYR A 404 13.69 -20.35 23.94
C TYR A 404 14.23 -19.53 22.77
N PHE A 405 15.10 -20.12 21.96
CA PHE A 405 15.46 -19.61 20.65
C PHE A 405 14.83 -20.55 19.62
N ASP A 406 13.82 -20.04 18.93
CA ASP A 406 13.05 -20.79 17.94
C ASP A 406 13.55 -20.41 16.54
N GLN A 407 13.69 -21.39 15.66
CA GLN A 407 14.03 -21.19 14.26
C GLN A 407 13.07 -21.98 13.37
N VAL A 408 12.57 -21.35 12.33
CA VAL A 408 11.66 -21.93 11.35
C VAL A 408 12.31 -21.95 9.98
N ASP A 409 12.17 -23.08 9.29
CA ASP A 409 12.49 -23.25 7.88
C ASP A 409 11.34 -24.05 7.25
N ASP A 410 10.52 -23.36 6.46
CA ASP A 410 9.39 -23.97 5.76
C ASP A 410 9.47 -23.70 4.26
N SER A 411 8.98 -24.64 3.46
CA SER A 411 8.81 -24.46 2.03
C SER A 411 7.53 -25.13 1.54
N ALA A 412 6.91 -24.56 0.52
CA ALA A 412 5.77 -25.18 -0.13
C ALA A 412 5.76 -24.91 -1.64
N GLN A 413 5.23 -25.86 -2.39
CA GLN A 413 5.13 -25.78 -3.84
C GLN A 413 3.81 -26.37 -4.34
N SER A 414 3.26 -25.76 -5.39
CA SER A 414 2.15 -26.27 -6.20
C SER A 414 2.56 -26.23 -7.66
N GLN A 415 2.29 -27.30 -8.38
CA GLN A 415 2.60 -27.46 -9.79
C GLN A 415 1.36 -27.99 -10.50
N ALA A 416 0.77 -27.18 -11.38
CA ALA A 416 -0.34 -27.56 -12.24
C ALA A 416 0.17 -27.74 -13.67
N ASP A 417 -0.04 -28.92 -14.25
CA ASP A 417 0.40 -29.26 -15.60
C ASP A 417 -0.79 -29.76 -16.43
N LEU A 418 -0.88 -29.25 -17.66
CA LEU A 418 -1.90 -29.60 -18.63
C LEU A 418 -1.26 -29.82 -20.00
N ALA A 419 -1.79 -30.79 -20.74
CA ALA A 419 -1.37 -31.04 -22.12
C ALA A 419 -2.57 -31.27 -23.03
N MET A 420 -2.53 -30.61 -24.18
CA MET A 420 -3.44 -30.76 -25.30
C MET A 420 -2.74 -31.49 -26.44
N GLN A 421 -3.45 -32.43 -27.05
CA GLN A 421 -3.02 -33.11 -28.25
C GLN A 421 -4.21 -33.27 -29.20
N ASN A 422 -4.07 -32.85 -30.46
CA ASN A 422 -5.15 -32.84 -31.46
C ASN A 422 -6.45 -32.17 -30.94
N GLY A 423 -6.34 -31.14 -30.11
CA GLY A 423 -7.48 -30.41 -29.54
C GLY A 423 -8.24 -31.19 -28.45
N GLN A 424 -7.63 -32.24 -27.90
CA GLN A 424 -8.13 -32.99 -26.75
C GLN A 424 -7.15 -32.87 -25.58
N MET A 425 -7.71 -32.72 -24.37
CA MET A 425 -6.91 -32.75 -23.15
C MET A 425 -6.47 -34.19 -22.90
N VAL A 426 -5.15 -34.41 -22.88
CA VAL A 426 -4.53 -35.73 -22.68
C VAL A 426 -3.85 -35.85 -21.31
N SER A 427 -3.59 -34.74 -20.64
CA SER A 427 -3.06 -34.71 -19.26
C SER A 427 -3.60 -33.49 -18.53
N ALA A 428 -3.96 -33.68 -17.26
CA ALA A 428 -4.22 -32.61 -16.30
C ALA A 428 -3.85 -33.11 -14.90
N ARG A 429 -2.80 -32.54 -14.32
CA ARG A 429 -2.22 -33.00 -13.06
C ARG A 429 -1.92 -31.82 -12.15
N VAL A 430 -2.15 -31.99 -10.85
CA VAL A 430 -1.65 -31.07 -9.82
C VAL A 430 -0.75 -31.85 -8.87
N ALA A 431 0.47 -31.39 -8.65
CA ALA A 431 1.40 -31.91 -7.65
C ALA A 431 1.69 -30.83 -6.61
N GLN A 432 1.59 -31.16 -5.33
CA GLN A 432 1.81 -30.24 -4.22
C GLN A 432 2.69 -30.87 -3.15
N SER A 433 3.53 -30.06 -2.53
CA SER A 433 4.34 -30.46 -1.39
C SER A 433 4.48 -29.31 -0.41
N ALA A 434 4.53 -29.63 0.87
CA ALA A 434 4.85 -28.69 1.93
C ALA A 434 5.75 -29.35 2.96
N ASP A 435 6.78 -28.62 3.36
CA ASP A 435 7.80 -28.98 4.34
C ASP A 435 7.81 -27.90 5.41
N GLN A 436 7.78 -28.30 6.67
CA GLN A 436 7.89 -27.41 7.82
C GLN A 436 8.90 -27.93 8.82
N SER A 437 9.75 -27.06 9.33
CA SER A 437 10.72 -27.39 10.36
C SER A 437 10.69 -26.35 11.47
N LEU A 438 10.68 -26.81 12.72
CA LEU A 438 10.89 -25.97 13.90
C LEU A 438 12.07 -26.52 14.69
N HIS A 439 13.13 -25.73 14.79
CA HIS A 439 14.25 -25.98 15.70
C HIS A 439 14.07 -25.10 16.94
N GLU A 440 14.02 -25.70 18.13
CA GLU A 440 13.85 -24.99 19.40
C GLU A 440 15.03 -25.32 20.32
N THR A 441 15.77 -24.29 20.71
CA THR A 441 16.82 -24.37 21.73
C THR A 441 16.34 -23.73 23.02
N LYS A 442 16.34 -24.47 24.13
CA LYS A 442 16.01 -23.96 25.46
C LYS A 442 17.28 -23.61 26.22
N VAL A 443 17.39 -22.36 26.65
CA VAL A 443 18.52 -21.86 27.44
C VAL A 443 18.04 -21.44 28.83
N VAL A 444 18.77 -21.89 29.87
CA VAL A 444 18.56 -21.51 31.26
C VAL A 444 19.89 -21.14 31.88
N LYS A 445 19.99 -19.94 32.45
CA LYS A 445 21.22 -19.40 33.03
C LYS A 445 22.45 -19.54 32.13
N ASN A 446 22.29 -19.21 30.84
CA ASN A 446 23.32 -19.30 29.80
C ASN A 446 23.80 -20.73 29.50
N LYS A 447 22.98 -21.74 29.80
CA LYS A 447 23.26 -23.14 29.48
C LYS A 447 22.12 -23.71 28.65
N VAL A 448 22.46 -24.38 27.56
CA VAL A 448 21.50 -25.14 26.76
C VAL A 448 21.00 -26.33 27.59
N MET A 449 19.70 -26.36 27.84
CA MET A 449 19.00 -27.40 28.59
C MET A 449 18.28 -28.39 27.68
N ALA A 450 17.85 -27.94 26.50
CA ALA A 450 17.25 -28.76 25.47
C ALA A 450 17.53 -28.16 24.09
N ASP A 451 17.62 -29.02 23.09
CA ASP A 451 17.79 -28.67 21.68
C ASP A 451 17.02 -29.76 20.91
N GLN A 452 16.03 -29.34 20.14
CA GLN A 452 15.16 -30.26 19.40
C GLN A 452 14.75 -29.68 18.06
N THR A 453 14.59 -30.56 17.06
CA THR A 453 14.06 -30.20 15.74
C THR A 453 12.85 -31.08 15.43
N THR A 454 11.74 -30.45 15.02
CA THR A 454 10.48 -31.12 14.69
C THR A 454 10.13 -30.88 13.22
N PRO A 455 10.49 -31.81 12.30
CA PRO A 455 10.12 -31.71 10.89
C PRO A 455 8.72 -32.29 10.64
N THR A 456 8.00 -31.70 9.68
CA THR A 456 6.72 -32.19 9.15
C THR A 456 6.73 -32.04 7.63
N HIS A 457 6.39 -33.10 6.90
CA HIS A 457 6.32 -33.11 5.44
C HIS A 457 5.05 -33.80 4.98
N ASN A 458 4.40 -33.26 3.95
CA ASN A 458 3.38 -33.97 3.18
C ASN A 458 3.45 -33.56 1.71
N ALA A 459 3.09 -34.49 0.84
CA ALA A 459 2.98 -34.26 -0.59
C ALA A 459 1.80 -35.03 -1.17
N ARG A 460 1.15 -34.45 -2.18
CA ARG A 460 0.06 -35.11 -2.91
C ARG A 460 0.17 -34.88 -4.41
N THR A 461 -0.37 -35.82 -5.17
CA THR A 461 -0.56 -35.69 -6.61
C THR A 461 -2.00 -36.05 -6.93
N LEU A 462 -2.66 -35.20 -7.72
CA LEU A 462 -4.02 -35.38 -8.18
C LEU A 462 -4.04 -35.45 -9.71
N ASP A 463 -4.68 -36.47 -10.25
CA ASP A 463 -5.06 -36.53 -11.66
C ASP A 463 -6.46 -35.92 -11.80
N LEU A 464 -6.55 -34.83 -12.54
CA LEU A 464 -7.77 -34.06 -12.75
C LEU A 464 -8.37 -34.29 -14.14
N LEU A 465 -7.75 -35.12 -14.98
CA LEU A 465 -8.16 -35.35 -16.36
C LEU A 465 -9.60 -35.87 -16.43
N GLY A 466 -9.92 -36.89 -15.62
CA GLY A 466 -11.26 -37.47 -15.60
C GLY A 466 -12.34 -36.50 -15.13
N LEU A 467 -12.01 -35.58 -14.21
CA LEU A 467 -12.93 -34.54 -13.73
C LEU A 467 -13.17 -33.46 -14.79
N LEU A 468 -12.11 -33.05 -15.50
CA LEU A 468 -12.17 -32.03 -16.54
C LEU A 468 -12.83 -32.54 -17.83
N GLN A 469 -12.67 -33.82 -18.17
CA GLN A 469 -13.32 -34.43 -19.33
C GLN A 469 -14.85 -34.56 -19.18
N GLN A 470 -15.35 -34.61 -17.94
CA GLN A 470 -16.80 -34.62 -17.65
C GLN A 470 -17.44 -33.22 -17.72
N THR A 471 -16.61 -32.18 -17.87
CA THR A 471 -17.06 -30.78 -17.89
C THR A 471 -17.08 -30.25 -19.33
N PRO A 472 -18.11 -29.49 -19.75
CA PRO A 472 -18.13 -28.85 -21.08
C PRO A 472 -16.94 -27.91 -21.28
N ARG A 473 -16.53 -27.72 -22.54
CA ARG A 473 -15.37 -26.87 -22.90
C ARG A 473 -15.65 -25.38 -22.71
N THR A 474 -16.89 -24.97 -22.91
CA THR A 474 -17.37 -23.60 -22.80
C THR A 474 -18.68 -23.63 -22.03
N MET A 475 -18.77 -22.85 -20.96
CA MET A 475 -19.96 -22.78 -20.12
C MET A 475 -21.06 -21.97 -20.79
N SER A 476 -22.29 -22.48 -20.73
CA SER A 476 -23.50 -21.70 -20.94
C SER A 476 -24.07 -21.21 -19.60
N ALA A 477 -24.92 -20.17 -19.64
CA ALA A 477 -25.45 -19.53 -18.41
C ALA A 477 -26.32 -20.44 -17.52
N ASP A 478 -26.76 -21.61 -18.01
CA ASP A 478 -27.68 -22.53 -17.32
C ASP A 478 -26.99 -23.77 -16.71
N GLU A 479 -25.66 -23.90 -16.75
CA GLU A 479 -24.92 -25.12 -16.36
C GLU A 479 -24.29 -25.04 -14.95
N GLY A 480 -25.13 -24.98 -13.91
CA GLY A 480 -24.70 -24.78 -12.52
C GLY A 480 -23.76 -25.85 -11.92
N ASP A 481 -23.91 -27.13 -12.28
CA ASP A 481 -23.06 -28.22 -11.75
C ASP A 481 -21.64 -28.21 -12.37
N ALA A 482 -21.54 -27.76 -13.62
CA ALA A 482 -20.30 -27.70 -14.38
C ALA A 482 -19.39 -26.57 -13.84
N ASP A 483 -19.97 -25.43 -13.47
CA ASP A 483 -19.28 -24.32 -12.77
C ASP A 483 -18.73 -24.76 -11.40
N GLN A 484 -19.48 -25.57 -10.64
CA GLN A 484 -18.99 -26.09 -9.35
C GLN A 484 -17.75 -26.98 -9.50
N ASN A 485 -17.71 -27.83 -10.53
CA ASN A 485 -16.55 -28.70 -10.79
C ASN A 485 -15.30 -27.88 -11.15
N LEU A 486 -15.43 -26.85 -12.00
CA LEU A 486 -14.30 -25.98 -12.35
C LEU A 486 -13.80 -25.17 -11.15
N ARG A 487 -14.70 -24.67 -10.30
CA ARG A 487 -14.32 -23.99 -9.04
C ARG A 487 -13.58 -24.94 -8.09
N LYS A 488 -14.01 -26.20 -8.03
CA LYS A 488 -13.33 -27.24 -7.25
C LYS A 488 -11.92 -27.51 -7.79
N VAL A 489 -11.78 -27.68 -9.11
CA VAL A 489 -10.45 -27.84 -9.76
C VAL A 489 -9.56 -26.65 -9.41
N HIS A 490 -10.06 -25.43 -9.58
CA HIS A 490 -9.32 -24.22 -9.27
C HIS A 490 -8.85 -24.19 -7.81
N GLY A 491 -9.71 -24.55 -6.85
CA GLY A 491 -9.32 -24.65 -5.45
C GLY A 491 -8.23 -25.69 -5.17
N LEU A 492 -8.14 -26.76 -5.97
CA LEU A 492 -7.08 -27.78 -5.84
C LEU A 492 -5.73 -27.33 -6.42
N VAL A 493 -5.75 -26.42 -7.41
CA VAL A 493 -4.54 -25.84 -8.02
C VAL A 493 -3.83 -24.89 -7.04
N LEU A 494 -4.60 -24.16 -6.23
CA LEU A 494 -4.07 -23.20 -5.28
C LEU A 494 -3.11 -23.87 -4.28
N LEU A 495 -1.92 -23.28 -4.12
CA LEU A 495 -0.92 -23.68 -3.15
C LEU A 495 -1.50 -23.77 -1.73
N SER A 496 -1.16 -24.84 -1.00
CA SER A 496 -1.25 -24.88 0.45
C SER A 496 0.15 -24.99 1.06
N ALA A 497 0.43 -24.10 2.01
CA ALA A 497 1.70 -24.05 2.73
C ALA A 497 1.70 -24.90 4.01
N ASN A 498 0.55 -25.44 4.42
CA ASN A 498 0.45 -26.29 5.62
C ASN A 498 0.46 -27.77 5.20
N PRO A 499 1.46 -28.57 5.62
CA PRO A 499 1.51 -29.99 5.32
C PRO A 499 0.22 -30.73 5.69
N ARG A 500 -0.48 -30.31 6.76
CA ARG A 500 -1.72 -30.97 7.21
C ARG A 500 -2.87 -30.86 6.21
N ASP A 501 -2.85 -29.87 5.33
CA ASP A 501 -3.89 -29.68 4.30
C ASP A 501 -3.66 -30.60 3.08
N LEU A 502 -2.50 -31.24 2.99
CA LEU A 502 -2.11 -32.13 1.89
C LEU A 502 -2.28 -33.62 2.22
N GLY A 503 -2.50 -33.97 3.50
CA GLY A 503 -2.56 -35.34 4.01
C GLY A 503 -3.93 -35.98 4.05
#